data_AF-A0A2U2J5F5-F1
#
_entry.id   AF-A0A2U2J5F5-F1
#
_cell.length_a   1.000
_cell.length_b   1.000
_cell.length_c   1.000
_cell.angle_alpha   90.00
_cell.angle_beta   90.00
_cell.angle_gamma   90.00
#
_symmetry.space_group_name_H-M   'P 1'
#
loop_
_entity.id
_entity.type
_entity.pdbx_description
1 polymer ?
#
loop_
_entity_poly.entity_id
_entity_poly.type
_entity_poly.pdbx_seq_one_letter_code
_entity_poly.pdbx_strand_id
1 'polypeptide(L)'
;MYTAHARVRCQQRSIKSEAVDALLAYGDRKRHHGADIYYLTRRSRARAATALGPERYRRLERCLNAYLVVSDDGALVTAARRRTRLKF
;
A
#
# COMPACT_ATOMS: atom_id res chain seq x y z
N MET A 1 5.09 -7.23 -9.44
CA MET A 1 4.30 -7.31 -10.70
C MET A 1 2.83 -7.00 -10.40
N TYR A 2 2.09 -6.34 -11.29
CA TYR A 2 0.64 -6.10 -11.11
C TYR A 2 -0.17 -7.18 -11.83
N THR A 3 -1.12 -7.80 -11.14
CA THR A 3 -2.17 -8.58 -11.83
C THR A 3 -3.10 -7.65 -12.60
N ALA A 4 -3.83 -8.19 -13.60
CA ALA A 4 -4.85 -7.44 -14.31
C ALA A 4 -5.92 -6.88 -13.34
N HIS A 5 -6.32 -7.69 -12.35
CA HIS A 5 -7.25 -7.28 -11.30
C HIS A 5 -6.69 -6.09 -10.50
N ALA A 6 -5.46 -6.18 -9.99
CA ALA A 6 -4.86 -5.08 -9.22
C ALA A 6 -4.76 -3.79 -10.02
N ARG A 7 -4.38 -3.87 -11.29
CA ARG A 7 -4.23 -2.70 -12.17
C ARG A 7 -5.54 -1.94 -12.30
N VAL A 8 -6.64 -2.65 -12.57
CA VAL A 8 -8.01 -2.08 -12.63
C VAL A 8 -8.41 -1.47 -11.29
N ARG A 9 -8.15 -2.17 -10.18
CA ARG A 9 -8.52 -1.72 -8.83
C ARG A 9 -7.76 -0.47 -8.37
N CYS A 10 -6.48 -0.36 -8.72
CA CYS A 10 -5.70 0.85 -8.46
C CYS A 10 -6.30 2.05 -9.21
N GLN A 11 -6.64 1.88 -10.49
CA GLN A 11 -7.25 2.93 -11.31
C GLN A 11 -8.60 3.38 -10.74
N GLN A 12 -9.51 2.45 -10.45
CA GLN A 12 -10.84 2.73 -9.90
C GLN A 12 -10.81 3.45 -8.55
N ARG A 13 -9.71 3.36 -7.80
CA ARG A 13 -9.55 3.95 -6.47
C ARG A 13 -8.59 5.13 -6.42
N SER A 14 -8.11 5.58 -7.58
CA SER A 14 -7.09 6.62 -7.69
C SER A 14 -5.86 6.33 -6.82
N ILE A 15 -5.45 5.06 -6.74
CA ILE A 15 -4.23 4.64 -6.04
C ILE A 15 -3.10 4.71 -7.07
N LYS A 16 -2.22 5.70 -6.90
CA LYS A 16 -1.06 5.91 -7.76
C LYS A 16 -0.02 4.81 -7.54
N SER A 17 0.72 4.47 -8.60
CA SER A 17 1.87 3.55 -8.52
C SER A 17 2.87 3.97 -7.43
N GLU A 18 3.18 5.26 -7.36
CA GLU A 18 4.05 5.85 -6.33
C GLU A 18 3.60 5.50 -4.89
N ALA A 19 2.30 5.37 -4.66
CA ALA A 19 1.75 5.00 -3.36
C ALA A 19 1.89 3.50 -3.10
N VAL A 20 1.73 2.67 -4.13
CA VAL A 20 1.99 1.22 -4.05
C VAL A 20 3.47 0.99 -3.73
N ASP A 21 4.37 1.68 -4.42
CA ASP A 21 5.82 1.57 -4.19
C ASP A 21 6.17 1.98 -2.76
N ALA A 22 5.59 3.07 -2.25
CA ALA A 22 5.79 3.50 -0.87
C ALA A 22 5.23 2.49 0.16
N LEU A 23 4.08 1.86 -0.13
CA LEU A 23 3.49 0.83 0.74
C LEU A 23 4.36 -0.44 0.77
N LEU A 24 4.95 -0.84 -0.35
CA LEU A 24 5.86 -1.98 -0.41
C LEU A 24 7.20 -1.68 0.26
N ALA A 25 7.74 -0.48 0.07
CA ALA A 25 9.07 -0.11 0.57
C ALA A 25 9.08 0.21 2.08
N TYR A 26 8.04 0.88 2.59
CA TYR A 26 8.02 1.39 3.95
C TYR A 26 6.96 0.76 4.84
N GLY A 27 5.96 0.10 4.25
CA GLY A 27 4.85 -0.51 4.96
C GLY A 27 5.25 -1.63 5.90
N ASP A 28 4.42 -1.84 6.90
CA ASP A 28 4.44 -3.06 7.68
C ASP A 28 3.70 -4.16 6.90
N ARG A 29 4.14 -5.39 7.08
CA ARG A 29 3.60 -6.58 6.40
C ARG A 29 2.97 -7.52 7.41
N LYS A 30 1.79 -8.06 7.09
CA LYS A 30 1.16 -9.13 7.84
C LYS A 30 0.61 -10.21 6.93
N ARG A 31 0.90 -11.48 7.26
CA ARG A 31 0.35 -12.65 6.57
C ARG A 31 -1.12 -12.86 6.94
N HIS A 32 -1.98 -13.08 5.95
CA HIS A 32 -3.40 -13.35 6.13
C HIS A 32 -3.96 -14.12 4.91
N HIS A 33 -4.63 -15.26 5.15
CA HIS A 33 -5.23 -16.13 4.12
C HIS A 33 -4.35 -16.40 2.88
N GLY A 34 -3.08 -16.79 3.09
CA GLY A 34 -2.17 -17.11 1.97
C GLY A 34 -1.69 -15.91 1.16
N ALA A 35 -1.79 -14.70 1.71
CA ALA A 35 -1.27 -13.49 1.10
C ALA A 35 -0.60 -12.58 2.13
N ASP A 36 0.33 -11.77 1.66
CA ASP A 36 0.94 -10.71 2.43
C ASP A 36 0.17 -9.41 2.25
N ILE A 37 -0.28 -8.85 3.37
CA ILE A 37 -0.97 -7.56 3.41
C ILE A 37 0.02 -6.48 3.84
N TYR A 38 0.27 -5.52 2.95
CA TYR A 38 1.12 -4.37 3.22
C TYR A 38 0.26 -3.15 3.57
N TYR A 39 0.61 -2.46 4.65
CA TYR A 39 -0.09 -1.27 5.11
C TYR A 39 0.84 -0.37 5.91
N LEU A 40 0.50 0.91 6.02
CA LEU A 40 1.25 1.85 6.85
C LEU A 40 0.64 1.96 8.26
N THR A 41 1.49 1.83 9.28
CA THR A 41 1.24 2.21 10.68
C THR A 41 1.79 3.60 10.96
N ARG A 42 1.56 4.14 12.15
CA ARG A 42 2.15 5.42 12.57
C ARG A 42 3.69 5.40 12.46
N ARG A 43 4.33 4.28 12.82
CA ARG A 43 5.79 4.14 12.80
C ARG A 43 6.33 4.09 11.37
N SER A 44 5.71 3.28 10.50
CA SER A 44 6.12 3.20 9.10
C SER A 44 5.79 4.47 8.30
N ARG A 45 4.74 5.21 8.67
CA ARG A 45 4.49 6.56 8.11
C ARG A 45 5.60 7.55 8.44
N ALA A 46 6.07 7.58 9.70
CA ALA A 46 7.16 8.45 10.09
C ALA A 46 8.43 8.12 9.28
N ARG A 47 8.77 6.83 9.13
CA ARG A 47 9.88 6.39 8.27
C ARG A 47 9.70 6.83 6.81
N ALA A 48 8.51 6.63 6.25
CA ALA A 48 8.20 7.05 4.89
C ALA A 48 8.32 8.57 4.71
N ALA A 49 7.87 9.37 5.69
CA ALA A 49 7.98 10.82 5.65
C ALA A 49 9.44 11.28 5.65
N THR A 50 10.28 10.67 6.49
CA THR A 50 11.73 10.96 6.51
C THR A 50 12.40 10.57 5.20
N ALA A 51 12.11 9.37 4.67
CA ALA A 51 12.77 8.85 3.47
C ALA A 51 12.32 9.54 2.17
N LEU A 52 11.04 9.88 2.05
CA LEU A 52 10.48 10.53 0.86
C LEU A 52 10.68 12.04 0.85
N GLY A 53 10.90 12.65 2.03
CA GLY A 53 10.90 14.09 2.21
C GLY A 53 9.48 14.69 2.26
N PRO A 54 9.35 15.92 2.79
CA PRO A 54 8.05 16.51 3.14
C PRO A 54 7.13 16.75 1.94
N GLU A 55 7.66 17.19 0.79
CA GLU A 55 6.84 17.49 -0.40
C GLU A 55 6.26 16.22 -1.03
N ARG A 56 7.12 15.22 -1.27
CA ARG A 56 6.71 13.95 -1.85
C ARG A 56 5.78 13.19 -0.91
N TYR A 57 6.05 13.22 0.38
CA TYR A 57 5.16 12.63 1.38
C TYR A 57 3.78 13.29 1.35
N ARG A 58 3.68 14.63 1.36
CA ARG A 58 2.39 15.35 1.26
C ARG A 58 1.59 14.98 0.01
N ARG A 59 2.25 14.88 -1.15
CA ARG A 59 1.60 14.46 -2.42
C ARG A 59 1.02 13.05 -2.33
N LEU A 60 1.70 12.15 -1.61
CA LEU A 60 1.31 10.76 -1.48
C LEU A 60 0.41 10.47 -0.29
N GLU A 61 0.41 11.32 0.73
CA GLU A 61 -0.26 11.11 2.03
C GLU A 61 -1.71 10.66 1.86
N ARG A 62 -2.43 11.33 0.96
CA ARG A 62 -3.81 10.95 0.63
C ARG A 62 -3.91 9.50 0.15
N CYS A 63 -2.95 8.97 -0.60
CA CYS A 63 -2.93 7.60 -1.11
C CYS A 63 -2.32 6.58 -0.14
N LEU A 64 -1.47 7.02 0.80
CA LEU A 64 -0.81 6.17 1.80
C LEU A 64 -1.78 5.57 2.85
N ASN A 65 -3.03 6.03 2.89
CA ASN A 65 -4.10 5.35 3.63
C ASN A 65 -4.77 4.24 2.79
N ALA A 66 -3.95 3.35 2.24
CA ALA A 66 -4.34 2.17 1.49
C ALA A 66 -3.63 0.93 2.06
N TYR A 67 -4.05 -0.24 1.60
CA TYR A 67 -3.37 -1.49 1.82
C TYR A 67 -3.26 -2.27 0.51
N LEU A 68 -2.23 -3.10 0.43
CA LEU A 68 -1.95 -3.96 -0.69
C LEU A 68 -2.10 -5.40 -0.27
N VAL A 69 -2.57 -6.26 -1.17
CA VAL A 69 -2.57 -7.70 -1.01
C VAL A 69 -1.66 -8.28 -2.07
N VAL A 70 -0.62 -8.96 -1.62
CA VAL A 70 0.41 -9.55 -2.46
C VAL A 70 0.38 -11.06 -2.26
N SER A 71 0.29 -11.82 -3.34
CA SER A 71 0.32 -13.28 -3.30
C SER A 71 1.71 -13.81 -2.95
N ASP A 72 1.79 -15.10 -2.65
CA ASP A 72 3.05 -15.77 -2.28
C ASP A 72 4.12 -15.71 -3.39
N ASP A 73 3.72 -15.57 -4.65
CA ASP A 73 4.60 -15.37 -5.81
C ASP A 73 5.07 -13.90 -5.99
N GLY A 74 4.67 -12.99 -5.10
CA GLY A 74 5.03 -11.58 -5.14
C GLY A 74 4.19 -10.74 -6.12
N ALA A 75 3.12 -11.29 -6.71
CA ALA A 75 2.21 -10.52 -7.54
C ALA A 75 1.26 -9.66 -6.69
N LEU A 76 1.06 -8.40 -7.07
CA LEU A 76 0.04 -7.56 -6.46
C LEU A 76 -1.33 -8.04 -6.95
N VAL A 77 -2.11 -8.63 -6.04
CA VAL A 77 -3.44 -9.17 -6.32
C VAL A 77 -4.47 -8.07 -6.24
N THR A 78 -4.43 -7.24 -5.19
CA THR A 78 -5.36 -6.12 -5.06
C THR A 78 -4.78 -4.96 -4.25
N ALA A 79 -5.38 -3.79 -4.42
CA ALA A 79 -5.10 -2.60 -3.63
C ALA A 79 -6.42 -1.91 -3.27
N ALA A 80 -6.52 -1.46 -2.02
CA ALA A 80 -7.74 -0.84 -1.52
C ALA A 80 -7.47 0.25 -0.48
N ARG A 81 -8.39 1.21 -0.41
CA ARG A 81 -8.37 2.28 0.58
C ARG A 81 -8.71 1.71 1.95
N ARG A 82 -7.93 2.08 2.97
CA ARG A 82 -8.18 1.68 4.34
C ARG A 82 -9.14 2.68 5.00
N ARG A 83 -10.44 2.39 4.95
CA ARG A 83 -11.49 3.20 5.61
C ARG A 83 -11.73 2.79 7.06
N THR A 84 -11.43 1.53 7.40
CA THR A 84 -11.59 0.95 8.73
C THR A 84 -10.28 0.32 9.19
N ARG A 85 -10.20 -0.04 10.47
CA ARG A 85 -9.07 -0.82 10.98
C ARG A 85 -9.06 -2.19 10.28
N LEU A 86 -7.90 -2.59 9.76
CA LEU A 86 -7.74 -3.92 9.17
C LEU A 86 -7.97 -4.96 10.28
N LYS A 87 -8.91 -5.86 10.01
CA LYS A 87 -9.17 -7.05 10.81
C LYS A 87 -8.47 -8.19 10.07
N PHE A 88 -7.63 -8.92 10.80
CA PHE A 88 -6.87 -10.06 10.31
C PHE A 88 -7.20 -11.25 11.18
#